data_AF-A0A174ZWP8-F1
#
_entry.id   AF-A0A174ZWP8-F1
#
_cell.length_a   1.000
_cell.length_b   1.000
_cell.length_c   1.000
_cell.angle_alpha   90.00
_cell.angle_beta   90.00
_cell.angle_gamma   90.00
#
_symmetry.space_group_name_H-M   'P 1'
#
loop_
_entity.id
_entity.type
_entity.pdbx_description
1 polymer ?
#
loop_
_entity_poly.entity_id
_entity_poly.type
_entity_poly.pdbx_seq_one_letter_code
_entity_poly.pdbx_strand_id
1 'polypeptide(L)'
;MKFNSKLFSQLVVYLAKNAKELNGEYYRTRKELYQILGTACCTEPETVRSWTRPGRAPNPTSLVRLENLLQVKPGFFEIGDDEVLSTMENYAIKKEEVKMISDFTKNKIFELNTLLREYFQDMDTTDDRLYALSLQVDDLRITVPKKIYDETELFIRQDLADFVSDDGEGSDEEAYYERLKKLFALADRWEDIATQSLMPYMI
;
A
#
# COMPACT_ATOMS: atom_id res chain seq x y z
N MET A 1 -13.21 -17.18 -11.40
CA MET A 1 -12.68 -16.06 -10.60
C MET A 1 -13.80 -15.55 -9.72
N LYS A 2 -13.57 -15.44 -8.41
CA LYS A 2 -14.56 -14.94 -7.46
C LYS A 2 -14.44 -13.41 -7.47
N PHE A 3 -15.48 -12.69 -7.84
CA PHE A 3 -15.49 -11.22 -7.84
C PHE A 3 -16.81 -10.75 -7.26
N ASN A 4 -16.74 -9.96 -6.20
CA ASN A 4 -17.90 -9.46 -5.51
C ASN A 4 -18.43 -8.19 -6.20
N SER A 5 -19.32 -8.37 -7.17
CA SER A 5 -19.99 -7.28 -7.90
C SER A 5 -20.79 -6.34 -6.99
N LYS A 6 -21.28 -6.85 -5.86
CA LYS A 6 -22.05 -6.07 -4.88
C LYS A 6 -21.15 -5.08 -4.14
N LEU A 7 -19.98 -5.52 -3.70
CA LEU A 7 -18.94 -4.66 -3.15
C LEU A 7 -18.52 -3.58 -4.15
N PHE A 8 -18.22 -3.98 -5.39
CA PHE A 8 -17.83 -3.02 -6.43
C PHE A 8 -18.93 -1.99 -6.72
N SER A 9 -20.19 -2.43 -6.77
CA SER A 9 -21.34 -1.53 -6.93
C SER A 9 -21.44 -0.51 -5.79
N GLN A 10 -21.27 -0.95 -4.53
CA GLN A 10 -21.27 -0.05 -3.37
C GLN A 10 -20.09 0.92 -3.38
N LEU A 11 -18.89 0.44 -3.75
CA LEU A 11 -17.71 1.30 -3.92
C LEU A 11 -17.95 2.39 -4.95
N VAL A 12 -18.48 2.07 -6.13
CA VAL A 12 -18.77 3.08 -7.16
C VAL A 12 -19.79 4.10 -6.65
N VAL A 13 -20.79 3.68 -5.87
CA VAL A 13 -21.76 4.59 -5.24
C VAL A 13 -21.07 5.50 -4.22
N TYR A 14 -20.21 4.96 -3.37
CA TYR A 14 -19.43 5.71 -2.39
C TYR A 14 -18.51 6.72 -3.07
N LEU A 15 -17.69 6.25 -4.03
CA LEU A 15 -16.75 7.06 -4.78
C LEU A 15 -17.46 8.18 -5.51
N ALA A 16 -18.58 7.92 -6.20
CA ALA A 16 -19.32 8.97 -6.90
C ALA A 16 -19.91 10.06 -5.98
N LYS A 17 -20.15 9.76 -4.70
CA LYS A 17 -20.73 10.69 -3.73
C LYS A 17 -19.67 11.45 -2.94
N ASN A 18 -18.63 10.74 -2.50
CA ASN A 18 -17.72 11.22 -1.45
C ASN A 18 -16.32 11.52 -1.98
N ALA A 19 -15.83 10.74 -2.94
CA ALA A 19 -14.56 10.99 -3.59
C ALA A 19 -14.82 11.85 -4.84
N LYS A 20 -14.16 12.99 -4.96
CA LYS A 20 -14.21 13.82 -6.19
C LYS A 20 -12.93 13.69 -7.00
N GLU A 21 -12.07 12.76 -6.58
CA GLU A 21 -10.75 12.53 -7.09
C GLU A 21 -10.36 11.07 -6.84
N LEU A 22 -9.70 10.45 -7.82
CA LEU A 22 -9.04 9.15 -7.70
C LEU A 22 -7.63 9.28 -8.25
N ASN A 23 -6.63 9.13 -7.38
CA ASN A 23 -5.22 9.13 -7.75
C ASN A 23 -4.78 10.36 -8.58
N GLY A 24 -5.18 11.56 -8.16
CA GLY A 24 -4.91 12.81 -8.89
C GLY A 24 -5.90 13.16 -9.99
N GLU A 25 -6.75 12.22 -10.42
CA GLU A 25 -7.76 12.47 -11.46
C GLU A 25 -9.11 12.87 -10.86
N TYR A 26 -9.52 14.11 -11.13
CA TYR A 26 -10.79 14.65 -10.68
C TYR A 26 -11.97 14.19 -11.54
N TYR A 27 -13.09 13.90 -10.89
CA TYR A 27 -14.35 13.60 -11.58
C TYR A 27 -15.53 14.22 -10.84
N ARG A 28 -16.58 14.55 -11.59
CA ARG A 28 -17.83 15.15 -11.10
C ARG A 28 -19.03 14.24 -11.30
N THR A 29 -18.94 13.32 -12.25
CA THR A 29 -20.04 12.43 -12.62
C THR A 29 -19.64 10.96 -12.53
N ARG A 30 -20.64 10.07 -12.39
CA ARG A 30 -20.42 8.63 -12.47
C ARG A 30 -19.84 8.19 -13.81
N LYS A 31 -20.16 8.90 -14.90
CA LYS A 31 -19.66 8.58 -16.23
C LYS A 31 -18.15 8.83 -16.31
N GLU A 32 -17.69 9.95 -15.78
CA GLU A 32 -16.25 10.27 -15.66
C GLU A 32 -15.55 9.27 -14.74
N LEU A 33 -16.15 8.90 -13.61
CA LEU A 33 -15.61 7.85 -12.75
C LEU A 33 -15.38 6.53 -13.52
N TYR A 34 -16.37 6.05 -14.27
CA TYR A 34 -16.19 4.85 -15.10
C TYR A 34 -15.13 5.03 -16.20
N GLN A 35 -14.93 6.26 -16.68
CA GLN A 35 -13.88 6.57 -17.63
C GLN A 35 -12.50 6.40 -17.00
N ILE A 36 -12.28 6.95 -15.80
CA ILE A 36 -11.03 6.80 -15.04
C ILE A 36 -10.76 5.32 -14.75
N LEU A 37 -11.76 4.61 -14.22
CA LEU A 37 -11.65 3.17 -13.94
C LEU A 37 -11.34 2.36 -15.22
N GLY A 38 -11.99 2.71 -16.34
CA GLY A 38 -11.77 2.06 -17.63
C GLY A 38 -10.36 2.26 -18.16
N THR A 39 -9.87 3.51 -18.13
CA THR A 39 -8.49 3.86 -18.52
C THR A 39 -7.47 3.06 -17.70
N ALA A 40 -7.59 3.10 -16.37
CA ALA A 40 -6.68 2.39 -15.47
C ALA A 40 -6.69 0.87 -15.68
N CYS A 41 -7.87 0.29 -15.93
CA CYS A 41 -8.02 -1.14 -16.20
C CYS A 41 -7.67 -1.52 -17.66
N CYS A 42 -7.39 -0.55 -18.53
CA CYS A 42 -7.31 -0.72 -19.99
C CYS A 42 -8.52 -1.47 -20.58
N THR A 43 -9.71 -1.06 -20.20
CA THR A 43 -10.96 -1.61 -20.71
C THR A 43 -11.99 -0.50 -20.96
N GLU A 44 -13.04 -0.80 -21.71
CA GLU A 44 -14.07 0.18 -21.99
C GLU A 44 -14.87 0.53 -20.73
N PRO A 45 -15.25 1.80 -20.53
CA PRO A 45 -16.03 2.23 -19.37
C PRO A 45 -17.34 1.45 -19.16
N GLU A 46 -18.01 1.07 -20.26
CA GLU A 46 -19.22 0.25 -20.18
C GLU A 46 -18.94 -1.19 -19.73
N THR A 47 -17.75 -1.72 -20.04
CA THR A 47 -17.30 -3.02 -19.53
C THR A 47 -17.09 -2.95 -18.02
N VAL A 48 -16.42 -1.90 -17.53
CA VAL A 48 -16.28 -1.65 -16.07
C VAL A 48 -17.64 -1.53 -15.40
N ARG A 49 -18.54 -0.73 -15.99
CA ARG A 49 -19.90 -0.56 -15.49
C ARG A 49 -20.64 -1.90 -15.38
N SER A 50 -20.39 -2.82 -16.32
CA SER A 50 -21.02 -4.14 -16.30
C SER A 50 -20.60 -4.98 -15.08
N TRP A 51 -19.42 -4.77 -14.49
CA TRP A 51 -18.94 -5.49 -13.30
C TRP A 51 -19.76 -5.21 -12.04
N THR A 52 -20.57 -4.15 -12.03
CA THR A 52 -21.57 -3.92 -10.96
C THR A 52 -22.71 -4.93 -10.97
N ARG A 53 -22.84 -5.75 -12.03
CA ARG A 53 -23.88 -6.77 -12.17
C ARG A 53 -23.35 -8.15 -11.75
N PRO A 54 -24.17 -8.98 -11.08
CA PRO A 54 -23.80 -10.34 -10.72
C PRO A 54 -23.34 -11.16 -11.94
N GLY A 55 -22.30 -11.97 -11.76
CA GLY A 55 -21.75 -12.83 -12.81
C GLY A 55 -20.90 -12.10 -13.85
N ARG A 56 -20.66 -10.79 -13.70
CA ARG A 56 -19.68 -10.02 -14.48
C ARG A 56 -18.47 -9.73 -13.61
N ALA A 57 -17.30 -10.00 -14.15
CA ALA A 57 -16.04 -9.80 -13.45
C ALA A 57 -14.97 -9.23 -14.41
N PRO A 58 -14.02 -8.45 -13.89
CA PRO A 58 -12.79 -8.15 -14.61
C PRO A 58 -12.02 -9.43 -14.97
N ASN A 59 -11.17 -9.36 -15.99
CA ASN A 59 -10.12 -10.38 -16.14
C ASN A 59 -9.06 -10.20 -15.03
N PRO A 60 -8.21 -11.20 -14.75
CA PRO A 60 -7.24 -11.13 -13.66
C PRO A 60 -6.33 -9.89 -13.70
N THR A 61 -5.83 -9.51 -14.89
CA THR A 61 -4.98 -8.33 -15.06
C THR A 61 -5.73 -7.02 -14.73
N SER A 62 -6.99 -6.91 -15.14
CA SER A 62 -7.83 -5.74 -14.87
C SER A 62 -8.21 -5.67 -13.38
N LEU A 63 -8.38 -6.82 -12.72
CA LEU A 63 -8.64 -6.87 -11.28
C LEU A 63 -7.47 -6.30 -10.48
N VAL A 64 -6.25 -6.74 -10.75
CA VAL A 64 -5.04 -6.24 -10.10
C VAL A 64 -4.90 -4.73 -10.29
N ARG A 65 -5.14 -4.23 -11.51
CA ARG A 65 -5.09 -2.79 -11.81
C ARG A 65 -6.17 -2.01 -11.05
N LEU A 66 -7.37 -2.56 -10.93
CA LEU A 66 -8.46 -1.95 -10.18
C LEU A 66 -8.13 -1.85 -8.69
N GLU A 67 -7.62 -2.93 -8.09
CA GLU A 67 -7.23 -2.97 -6.68
C GLU A 67 -6.11 -1.98 -6.38
N ASN A 68 -5.11 -1.89 -7.27
CA ASN A 68 -4.03 -0.91 -7.17
C ASN A 68 -4.54 0.53 -7.28
N LEU A 69 -5.41 0.83 -8.25
CA LEU A 69 -6.01 2.17 -8.41
C LEU A 69 -6.80 2.59 -7.16
N LEU A 70 -7.54 1.65 -6.57
CA LEU A 70 -8.32 1.88 -5.36
C LEU A 70 -7.47 1.89 -4.07
N GLN A 71 -6.18 1.52 -4.18
CA GLN A 71 -5.22 1.35 -3.08
C GLN A 71 -5.75 0.38 -2.02
N VAL A 72 -6.25 -0.76 -2.48
CA VAL A 72 -6.74 -1.85 -1.63
C VAL A 72 -5.87 -3.09 -1.80
N LYS A 73 -5.91 -4.00 -0.82
CA LYS A 73 -5.10 -5.21 -0.84
C LYS A 73 -5.55 -6.17 -1.97
N PRO A 74 -4.63 -6.98 -2.52
CA PRO A 74 -5.00 -8.05 -3.43
C PRO A 74 -6.09 -8.95 -2.82
N GLY A 75 -7.11 -9.28 -3.61
CA GLY A 75 -8.23 -10.10 -3.15
C GLY A 75 -9.33 -9.33 -2.42
N PHE A 76 -9.29 -8.00 -2.42
CA PHE A 76 -10.31 -7.13 -1.82
C PHE A 76 -11.72 -7.45 -2.35
N PHE A 77 -11.83 -7.86 -3.62
CA PHE A 77 -13.10 -8.25 -4.23
C PHE A 77 -13.45 -9.75 -4.09
N GLU A 78 -12.61 -10.56 -3.45
CA GLU A 78 -12.80 -12.03 -3.37
C GLU A 78 -13.55 -12.48 -2.10
N ILE A 79 -14.26 -11.55 -1.45
CA ILE A 79 -14.99 -11.76 -0.19
C ILE A 79 -16.41 -12.32 -0.39
N GLY A 80 -17.01 -12.81 0.71
CA GLY A 80 -18.43 -13.18 0.78
C GLY A 80 -19.37 -11.96 0.74
N ASP A 81 -20.64 -12.20 0.36
CA ASP A 81 -21.68 -11.15 0.31
C ASP A 81 -22.08 -10.61 1.70
N ASP A 82 -21.81 -11.40 2.74
CA ASP A 82 -21.97 -11.10 4.16
C ASP A 82 -20.90 -10.15 4.69
N GLU A 83 -19.70 -10.15 4.10
CA GLU A 83 -18.57 -9.29 4.50
C GLU A 83 -18.58 -7.92 3.82
N VAL A 84 -19.50 -7.68 2.87
CA VAL A 84 -19.52 -6.47 2.04
C VAL A 84 -19.70 -5.20 2.87
N LEU A 85 -20.59 -5.22 3.87
CA LEU A 85 -20.89 -4.05 4.69
C LEU A 85 -19.68 -3.64 5.53
N SER A 86 -19.09 -4.58 6.27
CA SER A 86 -17.88 -4.34 7.08
C SER A 86 -16.69 -3.90 6.23
N THR A 87 -16.55 -4.47 5.03
CA THR A 87 -15.48 -4.09 4.09
C THR A 87 -15.65 -2.65 3.60
N MET A 88 -16.89 -2.24 3.27
CA MET A 88 -17.19 -0.87 2.86
C MET A 88 -17.01 0.15 3.98
N GLU A 89 -17.42 -0.18 5.21
CA GLU A 89 -17.21 0.69 6.39
C GLU A 89 -15.72 0.91 6.64
N ASN A 90 -14.93 -0.16 6.64
CA ASN A 90 -13.48 -0.08 6.79
C ASN A 90 -12.82 0.75 5.68
N TYR A 91 -13.28 0.62 4.44
CA TYR A 91 -12.79 1.42 3.32
C TYR A 91 -13.10 2.91 3.51
N ALA A 92 -14.34 3.24 3.90
CA ALA A 92 -14.77 4.61 4.11
C ALA A 92 -14.01 5.28 5.27
N ILE A 93 -13.84 4.58 6.39
CA ILE A 93 -13.07 5.06 7.56
C ILE A 93 -11.64 5.39 7.14
N LYS A 94 -10.95 4.46 6.47
CA LYS A 94 -9.58 4.68 6.00
C LYS A 94 -9.47 5.88 5.06
N LYS A 95 -10.42 6.06 4.12
CA LYS A 95 -10.38 7.20 3.20
C LYS A 95 -10.64 8.53 3.91
N GLU A 96 -11.46 8.57 4.94
CA GLU A 96 -11.65 9.79 5.73
C GLU A 96 -10.44 10.09 6.63
N GLU A 97 -9.82 9.08 7.25
CA GLU A 97 -8.56 9.23 8.00
C GLU A 97 -7.44 9.80 7.13
N VAL A 98 -7.28 9.26 5.91
CA VAL A 98 -6.33 9.76 4.91
C VAL A 98 -6.61 11.22 4.53
N LYS A 99 -7.88 11.62 4.44
CA LYS A 99 -8.26 12.98 4.07
C LYS A 99 -8.02 13.99 5.20
N MET A 100 -8.01 13.53 6.45
CA MET A 100 -7.84 14.36 7.64
C MET A 100 -6.38 14.70 7.96
N ILE A 101 -5.40 13.98 7.40
CA ILE A 101 -3.99 14.29 7.64
C ILE A 101 -3.50 15.45 6.77
N SER A 102 -2.72 16.33 7.41
CA SER A 102 -2.13 17.51 6.77
C SER A 102 -1.05 17.16 5.75
N ASP A 103 -0.79 18.05 4.79
CA ASP A 103 0.35 17.90 3.84
C ASP A 103 1.70 17.81 4.58
N PHE A 104 1.83 18.44 5.75
CA PHE A 104 2.98 18.28 6.63
C PHE A 104 3.14 16.81 7.07
N THR A 105 2.06 16.18 7.53
CA THR A 105 2.05 14.75 7.91
C THR A 105 2.35 13.85 6.72
N LYS A 106 1.79 14.14 5.54
CA LYS A 106 2.09 13.38 4.31
C LYS A 106 3.56 13.45 3.93
N ASN A 107 4.15 14.65 4.00
CA ASN A 107 5.59 14.84 3.75
C ASN A 107 6.44 14.03 4.74
N LYS A 108 6.04 13.95 6.01
CA LYS A 108 6.74 13.13 7.01
C LYS A 108 6.60 11.63 6.78
N ILE A 109 5.47 11.16 6.25
CA ILE A 109 5.31 9.77 5.79
C ILE A 109 6.21 9.49 4.58
N PHE A 110 6.33 10.44 3.65
CA PHE A 110 7.24 10.33 2.51
C PHE A 110 8.72 10.30 2.93
N GLU A 111 9.10 11.17 3.88
CA GLU A 111 10.43 11.20 4.49
C GLU A 111 10.76 9.86 5.15
N LEU A 112 9.82 9.29 5.93
CA LEU A 112 9.97 7.96 6.52
C LEU A 112 10.25 6.89 5.46
N ASN A 113 9.46 6.85 4.38
CA ASN A 113 9.67 5.87 3.32
C ASN A 113 11.00 6.06 2.59
N THR A 114 11.43 7.31 2.41
CA THR A 114 12.71 7.65 1.80
C THR A 114 13.87 7.13 2.63
N LEU A 115 13.85 7.33 3.96
CA LEU A 115 14.89 6.83 4.87
C LEU A 115 15.08 5.31 4.76
N LEU A 116 13.99 4.55 4.76
CA LEU A 116 14.06 3.10 4.65
C LEU A 116 14.56 2.65 3.27
N ARG A 117 14.16 3.33 2.19
CA ARG A 117 14.67 3.04 0.84
C ARG A 117 16.15 3.35 0.70
N GLU A 118 16.62 4.47 1.24
CA GLU A 118 18.03 4.84 1.27
C GLU A 118 18.86 3.84 2.08
N TYR A 119 18.29 3.28 3.16
CA TYR A 119 18.93 2.20 3.90
C TYR A 119 19.27 1.01 2.99
N PHE A 120 18.30 0.51 2.23
CA PHE A 120 18.48 -0.64 1.33
C PHE A 120 19.33 -0.35 0.07
N GLN A 121 19.54 0.92 -0.29
CA GLN A 121 20.38 1.29 -1.44
C GLN A 121 21.87 1.14 -1.18
N ASP A 122 22.28 1.23 0.08
CA ASP A 122 23.67 1.07 0.48
C ASP A 122 23.85 -0.28 1.20
N MET A 123 24.91 -0.97 0.82
CA MET A 123 25.23 -2.33 1.24
C MET A 123 25.85 -2.38 2.64
N ASP A 124 26.14 -1.24 3.25
CA ASP A 124 26.53 -1.15 4.66
C ASP A 124 25.37 -1.59 5.55
N THR A 125 25.54 -2.70 6.25
CA THR A 125 24.51 -3.28 7.12
C THR A 125 25.02 -3.40 8.55
N THR A 126 25.80 -2.41 8.98
CA THR A 126 26.36 -2.34 10.33
C THR A 126 25.35 -1.92 11.39
N ASP A 127 25.62 -2.32 12.63
CA ASP A 127 24.86 -1.90 13.82
C ASP A 127 24.80 -0.37 13.96
N ASP A 128 25.90 0.32 13.69
CA ASP A 128 25.96 1.79 13.76
C ASP A 128 24.99 2.45 12.78
N ARG A 129 24.88 1.90 11.57
CA ARG A 129 23.95 2.40 10.55
C ARG A 129 22.50 2.08 10.90
N LEU A 130 22.23 0.88 11.41
CA LEU A 130 20.90 0.52 11.92
C LEU A 130 20.48 1.40 13.10
N TYR A 131 21.41 1.72 13.99
CA TYR A 131 21.18 2.63 15.10
C TYR A 131 20.88 4.06 14.61
N ALA A 132 21.65 4.56 13.64
CA ALA A 132 21.41 5.87 13.04
C ALA A 132 20.03 5.95 12.36
N LEU A 133 19.64 4.91 11.59
CA LEU A 133 18.31 4.79 11.01
C LEU A 133 17.23 4.83 12.10
N SER A 134 17.42 4.08 13.18
CA SER A 134 16.45 4.00 14.28
C SER A 134 16.21 5.37 14.92
N LEU A 135 17.26 6.18 15.11
CA LEU A 135 17.13 7.55 15.62
C LEU A 135 16.37 8.46 14.66
N GLN A 136 16.69 8.41 13.37
CA GLN A 136 15.99 9.23 12.35
C GLN A 136 14.51 8.87 12.25
N VAL A 137 14.16 7.58 12.42
CA VAL A 137 12.77 7.13 12.47
C VAL A 137 12.08 7.57 13.76
N ASP A 138 12.77 7.56 14.90
CA ASP A 138 12.21 8.02 16.18
C ASP A 138 11.89 9.52 16.18
N ASP A 139 12.69 10.35 15.49
CA ASP A 139 12.40 11.78 15.28
C ASP A 139 11.05 12.01 14.58
N LEU A 140 10.59 11.04 13.78
CA LEU A 140 9.33 11.13 13.05
C LEU A 140 8.12 10.71 13.90
N ARG A 141 8.32 10.06 15.04
CA ARG A 141 7.30 9.39 15.87
C ARG A 141 6.04 10.21 16.15
N ILE A 142 6.21 11.50 16.44
CA ILE A 142 5.09 12.40 16.80
C ILE A 142 4.37 12.92 15.55
N THR A 143 5.09 12.96 14.42
CA THR A 143 4.61 13.60 13.19
C THR A 143 3.94 12.64 12.22
N VAL A 144 4.29 11.36 12.27
CA VAL A 144 3.62 10.31 11.48
C VAL A 144 2.49 9.66 12.29
N PRO A 145 1.42 9.15 11.64
CA PRO A 145 0.39 8.38 12.31
C PRO A 145 0.98 7.23 13.12
N LYS A 146 0.52 7.08 14.38
CA LYS A 146 1.03 6.08 15.32
C LYS A 146 1.11 4.67 14.71
N LYS A 147 0.08 4.27 13.95
CA LYS A 147 0.05 2.97 13.29
C LYS A 147 1.23 2.77 12.32
N ILE A 148 1.56 3.80 11.53
CA ILE A 148 2.69 3.75 10.58
C ILE A 148 4.01 3.66 11.34
N TYR A 149 4.16 4.44 12.41
CA TYR A 149 5.33 4.38 13.28
C TYR A 149 5.48 3.00 13.91
N ASP A 150 4.45 2.48 14.56
CA ASP A 150 4.48 1.19 15.27
C ASP A 150 4.84 0.03 14.30
N GLU A 151 4.30 0.03 13.08
CA GLU A 151 4.65 -0.96 12.05
C GLU A 151 6.10 -0.82 11.55
N THR A 152 6.60 0.41 11.40
CA THR A 152 7.99 0.66 10.98
C THR A 152 8.99 0.31 12.08
N GLU A 153 8.69 0.67 13.32
CA GLU A 153 9.49 0.31 14.51
C GLU A 153 9.57 -1.21 14.65
N LEU A 154 8.45 -1.91 14.44
CA LEU A 154 8.42 -3.37 14.48
C LEU A 154 9.32 -3.98 13.39
N PHE A 155 9.24 -3.47 12.17
CA PHE A 155 10.09 -3.91 11.05
C PHE A 155 11.58 -3.72 11.36
N ILE A 156 11.96 -2.56 11.89
CA ILE A 156 13.36 -2.27 12.25
C ILE A 156 13.85 -3.19 13.37
N ARG A 157 13.04 -3.36 14.43
CA ARG A 157 13.44 -4.13 15.62
C ARG A 157 13.43 -5.63 15.44
N GLN A 158 12.57 -6.15 14.58
CA GLN A 158 12.47 -7.59 14.36
C GLN A 158 13.25 -8.00 13.13
N ASP A 159 13.06 -7.31 12.00
CA ASP A 159 13.53 -7.84 10.72
C ASP A 159 14.94 -7.33 10.38
N LEU A 160 15.17 -6.03 10.53
CA LEU A 160 16.49 -5.45 10.27
C LEU A 160 17.49 -5.80 11.38
N ALA A 161 17.09 -5.71 12.65
CA ALA A 161 17.97 -6.04 13.77
C ALA A 161 18.44 -7.49 13.73
N ASP A 162 17.54 -8.44 13.46
CA ASP A 162 17.90 -9.86 13.32
C ASP A 162 18.87 -10.06 12.15
N PHE A 163 18.67 -9.38 11.02
CA PHE A 163 19.55 -9.47 9.86
C PHE A 163 20.94 -8.85 10.09
N VAL A 164 21.02 -7.73 10.81
CA VAL A 164 22.28 -7.07 11.13
C VAL A 164 23.07 -7.86 12.17
N SER A 165 22.38 -8.43 13.16
CA SER A 165 22.97 -9.29 14.20
C SER A 165 23.38 -10.67 13.69
N ASP A 166 22.84 -11.10 12.54
CA ASP A 166 23.26 -12.32 11.83
C ASP A 166 24.62 -12.04 11.17
N ASP A 167 25.68 -12.14 11.97
CA ASP A 167 27.07 -12.18 11.55
C ASP A 167 27.27 -13.41 10.67
N GLY A 168 26.85 -13.33 9.40
CA GLY A 168 26.94 -14.44 8.46
C GLY A 168 28.32 -15.06 8.50
N GLU A 169 28.43 -16.26 9.08
CA GLU A 169 29.68 -16.98 9.21
C GLU A 169 30.12 -17.43 7.80
N GLY A 170 31.02 -16.66 7.19
CA GLY A 170 31.63 -17.04 5.92
C GLY A 170 32.20 -15.85 5.17
N SER A 171 33.51 -15.88 4.92
CA SER A 171 34.18 -14.91 4.06
C SER A 171 34.16 -15.33 2.58
N ASP A 172 33.29 -16.27 2.20
CA ASP A 172 33.20 -16.80 0.85
C ASP A 172 32.09 -16.14 0.03
N GLU A 173 32.19 -16.32 -1.29
CA GLU A 173 31.30 -15.71 -2.27
C GLU A 173 29.84 -16.16 -2.07
N GLU A 174 29.64 -17.41 -1.59
CA GLU A 174 28.33 -18.00 -1.36
C GLU A 174 27.62 -17.34 -0.16
N ALA A 175 28.32 -17.14 0.96
CA ALA A 175 27.81 -16.41 2.12
C ALA A 175 27.44 -14.96 1.76
N TYR A 176 28.24 -14.29 0.92
CA TYR A 176 27.93 -12.96 0.40
C TYR A 176 26.62 -12.94 -0.41
N TYR A 177 26.44 -13.88 -1.35
CA TYR A 177 25.20 -13.96 -2.13
C TYR A 177 23.97 -14.30 -1.28
N GLU A 178 24.09 -15.17 -0.28
CA GLU A 178 22.99 -15.48 0.63
C GLU A 178 22.59 -14.26 1.49
N ARG A 179 23.58 -13.50 1.97
CA ARG A 179 23.32 -12.24 2.68
C ARG A 179 22.63 -11.20 1.78
N LEU A 180 23.05 -11.09 0.52
CA LEU A 180 22.38 -10.26 -0.48
C LEU A 180 20.92 -10.67 -0.72
N LYS A 181 20.64 -11.98 -0.85
CA LYS A 181 19.26 -12.47 -1.03
C LYS A 181 18.38 -12.10 0.16
N LYS A 182 18.89 -12.26 1.39
CA LYS A 182 18.18 -11.84 2.61
C LYS A 182 17.89 -10.35 2.62
N LEU A 183 18.87 -9.51 2.23
CA LEU A 183 18.68 -8.06 2.13
C LEU A 183 17.59 -7.68 1.11
N PHE A 184 17.57 -8.31 -0.05
CA PHE A 184 16.51 -8.08 -1.05
C PHE A 184 15.13 -8.52 -0.54
N ALA A 185 15.03 -9.65 0.16
CA ALA A 185 13.76 -10.10 0.74
C ALA A 185 13.24 -9.12 1.81
N LEU A 186 14.13 -8.47 2.57
CA LEU A 186 13.77 -7.42 3.53
C LEU A 186 13.30 -6.16 2.82
N ALA A 187 13.95 -5.76 1.73
CA ALA A 187 13.52 -4.62 0.91
C ALA A 187 12.11 -4.86 0.32
N ASP A 188 11.85 -6.06 -0.22
CA ASP A 188 10.52 -6.43 -0.74
C ASP A 188 9.46 -6.40 0.37
N ARG A 189 9.79 -6.89 1.56
CA ARG A 189 8.88 -6.82 2.71
C ARG A 189 8.60 -5.39 3.15
N TRP A 190 9.60 -4.51 3.13
CA TRP A 190 9.38 -3.09 3.41
C TRP A 190 8.44 -2.47 2.36
N GLU A 191 8.63 -2.76 1.07
CA GLU A 191 7.76 -2.26 -0.01
C GLU A 191 6.30 -2.72 0.16
N ASP A 192 6.07 -3.94 0.66
CA ASP A 192 4.74 -4.42 1.01
C ASP A 192 4.11 -3.61 2.15
N ILE A 193 4.88 -3.31 3.21
CA ILE A 193 4.43 -2.46 4.33
C ILE A 193 4.14 -1.04 3.83
N ALA A 194 5.06 -0.46 3.07
CA ALA A 194 4.92 0.86 2.46
C ALA A 194 3.64 0.94 1.62
N THR A 195 3.39 -0.06 0.78
CA THR A 195 2.20 -0.14 -0.07
C THR A 195 0.90 -0.23 0.75
N GLN A 196 0.91 -1.01 1.84
CA GLN A 196 -0.29 -1.23 2.65
C GLN A 196 -0.61 -0.09 3.61
N SER A 197 0.43 0.57 4.12
CA SER A 197 0.32 1.44 5.29
C SER A 197 0.74 2.88 5.02
N LEU A 198 1.59 3.14 4.04
CA LEU A 198 2.09 4.49 3.75
C LEU A 198 1.47 5.07 2.47
N MET A 199 1.39 4.28 1.39
CA MET A 199 0.85 4.71 0.09
C MET A 199 -0.57 5.29 0.12
N PRO A 200 -1.49 4.88 1.01
CA PRO A 200 -2.78 5.56 1.14
C PRO A 200 -2.64 7.05 1.48
N TYR A 201 -1.52 7.48 2.06
CA TYR A 201 -1.28 8.82 2.58
C TYR A 201 -0.31 9.67 1.75
N MET A 202 0.39 9.08 0.76
CA MET A 202 1.46 9.74 0.00
C MET A 202 0.97 10.43 -1.30
N ILE A 203 -0.31 10.83 -1.34
CA ILE A 203 -0.96 11.46 -2.52
C ILE A 203 -1.54 12.81 -2.12
#